data_AF-A0A2P6W5W8-F1
#
_entry.id   AF-A0A2P6W5W8-F1
#
_cell.length_a   1.000
_cell.length_b   1.000
_cell.length_c   1.000
_cell.angle_alpha   90.00
_cell.angle_beta   90.00
_cell.angle_gamma   90.00
#
_symmetry.space_group_name_H-M   'P 1'
#
loop_
_entity.id
_entity.type
_entity.pdbx_description
1 polymer ?
#
loop_
_entity_poly.entity_id
_entity_poly.type
_entity_poly.pdbx_seq_one_letter_code
_entity_poly.pdbx_strand_id
1 'polypeptide(L)'
;ISDAIAERFVEDEVVDLSTVQDLDKALRQLDEFISTLEDDVQASVDAISVLEEIEEEEEDEFNKVFDEGSYAVEMFREATDGNYTDIKYDKASRKIKVVRKDDRELEPEALSQGTYDLLYMAVRLKLAKEILGGPGFLILDNAFVHSDRERVEKEVEFLEKLEDEGWQIIYLTFREDVRKILEERTEVEDLEGLEF
;
A
#
# COMPACT_ATOMS: atom_id res chain seq x y z
N ILE A 1 25.92 -10.21 12.66
CA ILE A 1 26.38 -11.34 11.80
C ILE A 1 27.91 -11.37 11.75
N SER A 2 28.58 -10.26 11.40
CA SER A 2 30.06 -10.13 11.47
C SER A 2 30.67 -10.55 12.81
N ASP A 3 30.11 -10.10 13.95
CA ASP A 3 30.68 -10.39 15.27
C ASP A 3 30.53 -11.86 15.69
N ALA A 4 29.42 -12.52 15.37
CA ALA A 4 29.19 -13.92 15.72
C ALA A 4 30.08 -14.90 14.91
N ILE A 5 30.40 -14.53 13.67
CA ILE A 5 31.28 -15.32 12.79
C ILE A 5 32.76 -15.11 13.17
N ALA A 6 33.14 -13.88 13.54
CA ALA A 6 34.45 -13.58 14.08
C ALA A 6 34.67 -14.21 15.48
N GLU A 7 33.67 -14.19 16.36
CA GLU A 7 33.70 -14.86 17.66
C GLU A 7 33.93 -16.37 17.51
N ARG A 8 33.30 -17.02 16.52
CA ARG A 8 33.51 -18.47 16.28
C ARG A 8 34.94 -18.82 15.81
N PHE A 9 35.65 -17.87 15.23
CA PHE A 9 37.07 -18.01 14.83
C PHE A 9 38.05 -17.63 15.93
N VAL A 10 37.61 -16.79 16.88
CA VAL A 10 38.44 -16.25 17.97
C VAL A 10 38.25 -17.01 19.28
N GLU A 11 37.12 -17.70 19.47
CA GLU A 11 36.82 -18.45 20.69
C GLU A 11 37.44 -19.85 20.75
N ASP A 12 37.76 -20.49 19.62
CA ASP A 12 38.40 -21.81 19.60
C ASP A 12 39.88 -21.73 19.17
N GLU A 13 40.75 -21.81 20.19
CA GLU A 13 42.21 -22.01 20.16
C GLU A 13 43.07 -20.89 19.55
N VAL A 14 43.93 -20.31 20.38
CA VAL A 14 45.18 -19.68 19.93
C VAL A 14 45.93 -20.72 19.09
N VAL A 15 45.88 -20.59 17.77
CA VAL A 15 46.59 -21.49 16.86
C VAL A 15 48.09 -21.31 17.11
N ASP A 16 48.72 -22.28 17.76
CA ASP A 16 50.17 -22.27 17.99
C ASP A 16 50.88 -22.51 16.65
N LEU A 17 51.37 -21.45 16.00
CA LEU A 17 52.02 -21.51 14.69
C LEU A 17 53.48 -22.01 14.77
N SER A 18 53.81 -22.81 15.77
CA SER A 18 55.19 -23.22 16.04
C SER A 18 55.70 -24.32 15.11
N THR A 19 54.81 -25.06 14.42
CA THR A 19 55.18 -26.09 13.45
C THR A 19 54.50 -25.95 12.09
N VAL A 20 55.08 -26.60 11.08
CA VAL A 20 54.49 -26.69 9.72
C VAL A 20 53.12 -27.37 9.72
N GLN A 21 52.86 -28.29 10.67
CA GLN A 21 51.57 -28.97 10.79
C GLN A 21 50.48 -28.02 11.30
N ASP A 22 50.84 -27.09 12.18
CA ASP A 22 49.89 -26.10 12.71
C ASP A 22 49.51 -25.08 11.63
N LEU A 23 50.45 -24.73 10.75
CA LEU A 23 50.17 -23.88 9.59
C LEU A 23 49.23 -24.56 8.59
N ASP A 24 49.35 -25.88 8.38
CA ASP A 24 48.42 -26.66 7.54
C ASP A 24 47.02 -26.71 8.15
N LYS A 25 46.91 -26.86 9.48
CA LYS A 25 45.63 -26.81 10.21
C LYS A 25 44.96 -25.44 10.05
N ALA A 26 45.72 -24.35 10.22
CA ALA A 26 45.22 -22.98 10.06
C ALA A 26 44.71 -22.72 8.63
N LEU A 27 45.43 -23.21 7.62
CA LEU A 27 45.05 -23.04 6.22
C LEU A 27 43.71 -23.75 5.91
N ARG A 28 43.52 -24.97 6.41
CA ARG A 28 42.25 -25.70 6.27
C ARG A 28 41.08 -25.00 6.96
N GLN A 29 41.30 -24.47 8.16
CA GLN A 29 40.28 -23.71 8.87
C GLN A 29 39.88 -22.45 8.09
N LEU A 30 40.85 -21.72 7.54
CA LEU A 30 40.59 -20.55 6.71
C LEU A 30 39.84 -20.92 5.42
N ASP A 31 40.17 -22.05 4.79
CA ASP A 31 39.43 -22.53 3.60
C ASP A 31 37.98 -22.89 3.96
N GLU A 32 37.73 -23.57 5.08
CA GLU A 32 36.37 -23.86 5.57
C GLU A 32 35.60 -22.57 5.90
N PHE A 33 36.28 -21.58 6.48
CA PHE A 33 35.70 -20.28 6.76
C PHE A 33 35.30 -19.52 5.50
N ILE A 34 36.21 -19.47 4.52
CA ILE A 34 35.96 -18.84 3.23
C ILE A 34 34.79 -19.52 2.55
N SER A 35 34.77 -20.85 2.51
CA SER A 35 33.65 -21.61 1.95
C SER A 35 32.33 -21.28 2.65
N THR A 36 32.32 -21.19 3.99
CA THR A 36 31.11 -20.84 4.75
C THR A 36 30.64 -19.42 4.42
N LEU A 37 31.56 -18.47 4.32
CA LEU A 37 31.23 -17.09 3.95
C LEU A 37 30.73 -17.00 2.51
N GLU A 38 31.32 -17.74 1.57
CA GLU A 38 30.87 -17.80 0.18
C GLU A 38 29.45 -18.36 0.08
N ASP A 39 29.15 -19.43 0.83
CA ASP A 39 27.80 -20.01 0.91
C ASP A 39 26.79 -19.01 1.51
N ASP A 40 27.15 -18.30 2.59
CA ASP A 40 26.28 -17.28 3.21
C ASP A 40 26.02 -16.08 2.29
N VAL A 41 27.04 -15.64 1.54
CA VAL A 41 26.90 -14.60 0.53
C VAL A 41 25.97 -15.07 -0.58
N GLN A 42 26.14 -16.29 -1.08
CA GLN A 42 25.28 -16.84 -2.13
C GLN A 42 23.84 -16.95 -1.66
N ALA A 43 23.60 -17.47 -0.46
CA ALA A 43 22.26 -17.55 0.12
C ALA A 43 21.62 -16.16 0.26
N SER A 44 22.40 -15.13 0.60
CA SER A 44 21.93 -13.75 0.67
C SER A 44 21.57 -13.19 -0.70
N VAL A 45 22.38 -13.48 -1.73
CA VAL A 45 22.11 -13.07 -3.12
C VAL A 45 20.83 -13.74 -3.64
N ASP A 46 20.66 -15.04 -3.39
CA ASP A 46 19.46 -15.77 -3.78
C ASP A 46 18.21 -15.21 -3.08
N ALA A 47 18.32 -14.89 -1.78
CA ALA A 47 17.23 -14.27 -1.03
C ALA A 47 16.85 -12.89 -1.57
N ILE A 48 17.83 -12.06 -1.97
CA ILE A 48 17.57 -10.76 -2.60
C ILE A 48 16.84 -10.95 -3.93
N SER A 49 17.28 -11.88 -4.77
CA SER A 49 16.62 -12.18 -6.05
C SER A 49 15.14 -12.55 -5.88
N VAL A 50 14.82 -13.38 -4.88
CA VAL A 50 13.43 -13.75 -4.58
C VAL A 50 12.61 -12.54 -4.10
N LEU A 51 13.20 -11.64 -3.31
CA LEU A 51 12.52 -10.43 -2.86
C LEU A 51 12.28 -9.44 -4.01
N GLU A 52 13.22 -9.31 -4.94
CA GLU A 52 13.06 -8.48 -6.13
C GLU A 52 11.94 -9.00 -7.04
N GLU A 53 11.82 -10.32 -7.21
CA GLU A 53 10.71 -10.94 -7.95
C GLU A 53 9.35 -10.66 -7.28
N ILE A 54 9.25 -10.82 -5.96
CA ILE A 54 8.03 -10.52 -5.21
C ILE A 54 7.68 -9.02 -5.30
N GLU A 55 8.67 -8.13 -5.23
CA GLU A 55 8.45 -6.69 -5.36
C GLU A 55 7.87 -6.33 -6.74
N GLU A 56 8.36 -6.95 -7.82
CA GLU A 56 7.84 -6.73 -9.17
C GLU A 56 6.39 -7.23 -9.32
N GLU A 57 6.07 -8.41 -8.79
CA GLU A 57 4.71 -8.96 -8.80
C GLU A 57 3.72 -8.07 -8.01
N GLU A 58 4.12 -7.59 -6.82
CA GLU A 58 3.30 -6.69 -6.00
C GLU A 58 3.12 -5.32 -6.66
N GLU A 59 4.15 -4.76 -7.31
CA GLU A 59 4.01 -3.53 -8.09
C GLU A 59 3.03 -3.72 -9.26
N ASP A 60 3.07 -4.86 -9.95
CA ASP A 60 2.10 -5.19 -11.01
C ASP A 60 0.66 -5.30 -10.49
N GLU A 61 0.46 -5.95 -9.36
CA GLU A 61 -0.86 -6.06 -8.73
C GLU A 61 -1.38 -4.69 -8.28
N PHE A 62 -0.53 -3.87 -7.67
CA PHE A 62 -0.87 -2.52 -7.26
C PHE A 62 -1.25 -1.63 -8.45
N ASN A 63 -0.61 -1.81 -9.61
CA ASN A 63 -0.95 -1.05 -10.81
C ASN A 63 -2.39 -1.29 -11.28
N LYS A 64 -2.95 -2.48 -11.09
CA LYS A 64 -4.33 -2.84 -11.48
C LYS A 64 -5.39 -2.03 -10.73
N VAL A 65 -5.04 -1.45 -9.59
CA VAL A 65 -5.90 -0.47 -8.88
C VAL A 65 -6.25 0.72 -9.78
N PHE A 66 -5.35 1.06 -10.70
CA PHE A 66 -5.45 2.22 -11.57
C PHE A 66 -5.75 1.88 -13.03
N ASP A 67 -6.13 0.63 -13.33
CA ASP A 67 -6.55 0.24 -14.68
C ASP A 67 -7.73 1.10 -15.18
N GLU A 68 -7.79 1.33 -16.48
CA GLU A 68 -8.90 2.06 -17.09
C GLU A 68 -10.24 1.37 -16.76
N GLY A 69 -11.19 2.14 -16.22
CA GLY A 69 -12.48 1.62 -15.77
C GLY A 69 -12.44 0.93 -14.40
N SER A 70 -11.31 0.98 -13.67
CA SER A 70 -11.30 0.55 -12.28
C SER A 70 -12.23 1.42 -11.42
N TYR A 71 -12.72 0.85 -10.32
CA TYR A 71 -13.56 1.57 -9.36
C TYR A 71 -12.89 2.88 -8.88
N ALA A 72 -11.57 2.88 -8.66
CA ALA A 72 -10.85 4.08 -8.22
C ALA A 72 -10.86 5.18 -9.30
N VAL A 73 -10.57 4.82 -10.55
CA VAL A 73 -10.53 5.75 -11.67
C VAL A 73 -11.92 6.30 -11.99
N GLU A 74 -12.94 5.44 -12.01
CA GLU A 74 -14.32 5.86 -12.24
C GLU A 74 -14.85 6.79 -11.14
N MET A 75 -14.63 6.43 -9.87
CA MET A 75 -15.03 7.27 -8.74
C MET A 75 -14.36 8.63 -8.80
N PHE A 76 -13.04 8.65 -9.03
CA PHE A 76 -12.28 9.89 -9.10
C PHE A 76 -12.71 10.77 -10.27
N ARG A 77 -12.97 10.17 -11.44
CA ARG A 77 -13.44 10.89 -12.63
C ARG A 77 -14.83 11.48 -12.43
N GLU A 78 -15.78 10.70 -11.93
CA GLU A 78 -17.17 11.15 -11.74
C GLU A 78 -17.31 12.17 -10.62
N ALA A 79 -16.66 11.95 -9.48
CA ALA A 79 -16.70 12.87 -8.34
C ALA A 79 -15.90 14.17 -8.56
N THR A 80 -15.17 14.28 -9.68
CA THR A 80 -14.51 15.53 -10.13
C THR A 80 -15.16 16.13 -11.37
N ASP A 81 -16.34 15.66 -11.79
CA ASP A 81 -17.04 16.07 -13.01
C ASP A 81 -16.16 16.00 -14.26
N GLY A 82 -15.30 14.97 -14.32
CA GLY A 82 -14.36 14.77 -15.41
C GLY A 82 -13.25 15.81 -15.50
N ASN A 83 -13.02 16.64 -14.46
CA ASN A 83 -11.85 17.51 -14.42
C ASN A 83 -10.54 16.73 -14.35
N TYR A 84 -10.59 15.53 -13.75
CA TYR A 84 -9.55 14.53 -13.80
C TYR A 84 -10.10 13.29 -14.48
N THR A 85 -9.36 12.77 -15.44
CA THR A 85 -9.83 11.71 -16.34
C THR A 85 -9.24 10.35 -16.01
N ASP A 86 -8.11 10.32 -15.32
CA ASP A 86 -7.37 9.10 -15.06
C ASP A 86 -6.46 9.21 -13.82
N ILE A 87 -6.07 8.06 -13.27
CA ILE A 87 -5.06 7.92 -12.21
C ILE A 87 -3.99 6.97 -12.74
N LYS A 88 -2.72 7.30 -12.53
CA LYS A 88 -1.59 6.48 -12.96
C LYS A 88 -0.65 6.22 -11.81
N TYR A 89 0.06 5.10 -11.88
CA TYR A 89 1.20 4.83 -11.02
C TYR A 89 2.48 4.78 -11.85
N ASP A 90 3.44 5.63 -11.49
CA ASP A 90 4.76 5.68 -12.09
C ASP A 90 5.68 4.76 -11.30
N LYS A 91 5.91 3.55 -11.82
CA LYS A 91 6.79 2.54 -11.20
C LYS A 91 8.19 3.08 -10.91
N ALA A 92 8.76 3.89 -11.81
CA ALA A 92 10.13 4.37 -11.68
C ALA A 92 10.30 5.35 -10.51
N SER A 93 9.29 6.18 -10.25
CA SER A 93 9.30 7.11 -9.12
C SER A 93 8.51 6.62 -7.91
N ARG A 94 7.82 5.48 -8.02
CA ARG A 94 6.88 4.92 -7.04
C ARG A 94 5.82 5.93 -6.58
N LYS A 95 5.33 6.73 -7.52
CA LYS A 95 4.36 7.80 -7.25
C LYS A 95 3.06 7.60 -8.01
N ILE A 96 1.96 7.91 -7.33
CA ILE A 96 0.67 8.13 -7.98
C ILE A 96 0.72 9.49 -8.70
N LYS A 97 0.15 9.55 -9.90
CA LYS A 97 -0.12 10.78 -10.65
C LYS A 97 -1.57 10.76 -11.09
N VAL A 98 -2.14 11.93 -11.33
CA VAL A 98 -3.48 12.05 -11.91
C VAL A 98 -3.41 12.77 -13.24
N VAL A 99 -4.25 12.37 -14.18
CA VAL A 99 -4.37 13.02 -15.48
C VAL A 99 -5.54 13.97 -15.42
N ARG A 100 -5.28 15.25 -15.70
CA ARG A 100 -6.30 16.28 -15.82
C ARG A 100 -6.90 16.24 -17.23
N LYS A 101 -8.13 16.75 -17.40
CA LYS A 101 -8.83 16.89 -18.69
C LYS A 101 -8.07 17.63 -19.81
N ASP A 102 -6.99 18.34 -19.49
CA ASP A 102 -6.10 19.01 -20.43
C ASP A 102 -4.81 18.23 -20.69
N ASP A 103 -4.83 16.91 -20.44
CA ASP A 103 -3.76 15.94 -20.60
C ASP A 103 -2.51 16.20 -19.74
N ARG A 104 -2.59 17.10 -18.77
CA ARG A 104 -1.50 17.33 -17.81
C ARG A 104 -1.51 16.28 -16.71
N GLU A 105 -0.33 15.72 -16.46
CA GLU A 105 -0.09 14.88 -15.29
C GLU A 105 0.30 15.75 -14.10
N LEU A 106 -0.35 15.49 -12.96
CA LEU A 106 -0.13 16.20 -11.70
C LEU A 106 0.19 15.18 -10.61
N GLU A 107 1.16 15.49 -9.76
CA GLU A 107 1.36 14.77 -8.50
C GLU A 107 0.27 15.17 -7.49
N PRO A 108 -0.11 14.30 -6.54
CA PRO A 108 -1.16 14.57 -5.55
C PRO A 108 -0.98 15.89 -4.80
N GLU A 109 0.25 16.30 -4.53
CA GLU A 109 0.60 17.54 -3.82
C GLU A 109 0.16 18.82 -4.57
N ALA A 110 -0.11 18.71 -5.87
CA ALA A 110 -0.61 19.83 -6.67
C ALA A 110 -2.15 19.95 -6.65
N LEU A 111 -2.85 19.00 -6.02
CA LEU A 111 -4.30 18.95 -5.95
C LEU A 111 -4.83 19.86 -4.84
N SER A 112 -6.10 20.27 -4.96
CA SER A 112 -6.80 20.85 -3.82
C SER A 112 -6.98 19.77 -2.75
N GLN A 113 -7.13 20.18 -1.49
CA GLN A 113 -7.27 19.26 -0.36
C GLN A 113 -8.44 18.28 -0.54
N GLY A 114 -9.60 18.74 -1.02
CA GLY A 114 -10.73 17.86 -1.30
C GLY A 114 -10.50 16.89 -2.46
N THR A 115 -9.71 17.26 -3.47
CA THR A 115 -9.38 16.34 -4.57
C THR A 115 -8.31 15.34 -4.15
N TYR A 116 -7.36 15.76 -3.32
CA TYR A 116 -6.39 14.87 -2.69
C TYR A 116 -7.10 13.79 -1.85
N ASP A 117 -8.03 14.19 -0.97
CA ASP A 117 -8.74 13.24 -0.11
C ASP A 117 -9.60 12.27 -0.92
N LEU A 118 -10.32 12.76 -1.94
CA LEU A 118 -11.10 11.93 -2.86
C LEU A 118 -10.21 10.90 -3.58
N LEU A 119 -9.03 11.30 -4.07
CA LEU A 119 -8.08 10.39 -4.73
C LEU A 119 -7.74 9.22 -3.81
N TYR A 120 -7.31 9.51 -2.59
CA TYR A 120 -6.91 8.45 -1.66
C TYR A 120 -8.10 7.66 -1.11
N MET A 121 -9.30 8.23 -1.04
CA MET A 121 -10.52 7.48 -0.74
C MET A 121 -10.81 6.44 -1.82
N ALA A 122 -10.83 6.87 -3.09
CA ALA A 122 -11.10 6.00 -4.23
C ALA A 122 -10.09 4.85 -4.33
N VAL A 123 -8.80 5.15 -4.13
CA VAL A 123 -7.71 4.15 -4.09
C VAL A 123 -7.90 3.16 -2.95
N ARG A 124 -8.20 3.62 -1.72
CA ARG A 124 -8.44 2.74 -0.57
C ARG A 124 -9.63 1.82 -0.78
N LEU A 125 -10.73 2.31 -1.36
CA LEU A 125 -11.91 1.49 -1.64
C LEU A 125 -11.62 0.42 -2.69
N LYS A 126 -10.92 0.76 -3.77
CA LYS A 126 -10.50 -0.23 -4.78
C LYS A 126 -9.54 -1.26 -4.17
N LEU A 127 -8.56 -0.83 -3.36
CA LEU A 127 -7.68 -1.75 -2.64
C LEU A 127 -8.43 -2.67 -1.69
N ALA A 128 -9.43 -2.16 -0.97
CA ALA A 128 -10.25 -2.99 -0.09
C ALA A 128 -10.95 -4.13 -0.87
N LYS A 129 -11.45 -3.84 -2.08
CA LYS A 129 -12.05 -4.86 -2.97
C LYS A 129 -11.05 -5.95 -3.36
N GLU A 130 -9.84 -5.56 -3.73
CA GLU A 130 -8.79 -6.51 -4.13
C GLU A 130 -8.34 -7.37 -2.94
N ILE A 131 -8.04 -6.75 -1.79
CA ILE A 131 -7.52 -7.44 -0.61
C ILE A 131 -8.56 -8.43 -0.04
N LEU A 132 -9.83 -8.04 -0.01
CA LEU A 132 -10.89 -8.89 0.55
C LEU A 132 -11.37 -9.97 -0.43
N GLY A 133 -11.11 -9.81 -1.74
CA GLY A 133 -11.52 -10.76 -2.77
C GLY A 133 -13.04 -10.93 -2.92
N GLY A 134 -13.82 -10.03 -2.32
CA GLY A 134 -15.28 -10.08 -2.24
C GLY A 134 -15.84 -9.03 -1.27
N PRO A 135 -17.17 -9.01 -1.07
CA PRO A 135 -17.80 -8.02 -0.20
C PRO A 135 -17.36 -8.16 1.26
N GLY A 136 -17.12 -7.03 1.90
CA GLY A 136 -16.71 -6.96 3.28
C GLY A 136 -17.43 -5.88 4.07
N PHE A 137 -16.80 -5.49 5.18
CA PHE A 137 -17.33 -4.50 6.10
C PHE A 137 -16.40 -3.27 6.13
N LEU A 138 -16.98 -2.08 5.93
CA LEU A 138 -16.26 -0.80 5.92
C LEU A 138 -16.77 0.10 7.05
N ILE A 139 -15.84 0.71 7.78
CA ILE A 139 -16.13 1.82 8.69
C ILE A 139 -15.43 3.07 8.12
N LEU A 140 -16.21 4.09 7.81
CA LEU A 140 -15.76 5.33 7.23
C LEU A 140 -15.95 6.47 8.25
N ASP A 141 -14.87 6.98 8.81
CA ASP A 141 -14.91 8.11 9.76
C ASP A 141 -14.62 9.43 9.05
N ASN A 142 -15.67 10.25 8.89
CA ASN A 142 -15.62 11.56 8.25
C ASN A 142 -14.92 11.55 6.88
N ALA A 143 -15.14 10.48 6.12
CA ALA A 143 -14.49 10.20 4.85
C ALA A 143 -14.66 11.32 3.81
N PHE A 144 -15.74 12.11 3.90
CA PHE A 144 -16.01 13.19 2.95
C PHE A 144 -15.68 14.59 3.47
N VAL A 145 -14.86 14.73 4.53
CA VAL A 145 -14.66 16.00 5.25
C VAL A 145 -14.37 17.23 4.38
N HIS A 146 -13.62 17.10 3.27
CA HIS A 146 -13.29 18.22 2.36
C HIS A 146 -14.06 18.21 1.04
N SER A 147 -15.01 17.30 0.85
CA SER A 147 -15.86 17.25 -0.33
C SER A 147 -16.97 18.29 -0.26
N ASP A 148 -17.17 19.03 -1.35
CA ASP A 148 -18.36 19.87 -1.52
C ASP A 148 -19.61 19.00 -1.74
N ARG A 149 -20.79 19.62 -1.71
CA ARG A 149 -22.09 18.91 -1.74
C ARG A 149 -22.24 18.03 -2.98
N GLU A 150 -21.91 18.54 -4.16
CA GLU A 150 -22.07 17.81 -5.44
C GLU A 150 -21.14 16.60 -5.46
N ARG A 151 -19.91 16.77 -4.96
CA ARG A 151 -18.97 15.67 -4.80
C ARG A 151 -19.47 14.60 -3.82
N VAL A 152 -20.01 15.00 -2.66
CA VAL A 152 -20.56 14.04 -1.69
C VAL A 152 -21.67 13.20 -2.30
N GLU A 153 -22.58 13.80 -3.08
CA GLU A 153 -23.65 13.04 -3.74
C GLU A 153 -23.08 11.96 -4.67
N LYS A 154 -22.00 12.26 -5.40
CA LYS A 154 -21.29 11.28 -6.24
C LYS A 154 -20.56 10.23 -5.41
N GLU A 155 -19.85 10.62 -4.36
CA GLU A 155 -19.14 9.68 -3.50
C GLU A 155 -20.10 8.69 -2.82
N VAL A 156 -21.28 9.15 -2.40
CA VAL A 156 -22.34 8.29 -1.84
C VAL A 156 -22.91 7.35 -2.90
N GLU A 157 -23.15 7.82 -4.14
CA GLU A 157 -23.54 6.92 -5.25
C GLU A 157 -22.53 5.78 -5.46
N PHE A 158 -21.24 6.03 -5.24
CA PHE A 158 -20.21 4.99 -5.31
C PHE A 158 -20.26 4.02 -4.12
N LEU A 159 -20.56 4.51 -2.90
CA LEU A 159 -20.80 3.63 -1.76
C LEU A 159 -22.04 2.74 -1.96
N GLU A 160 -23.11 3.27 -2.56
CA GLU A 160 -24.31 2.50 -2.91
C GLU A 160 -23.98 1.38 -3.92
N LYS A 161 -23.10 1.62 -4.90
CA LYS A 161 -22.62 0.55 -5.80
C LYS A 161 -21.91 -0.57 -5.04
N LEU A 162 -21.17 -0.25 -3.97
CA LEU A 162 -20.56 -1.27 -3.11
C LEU A 162 -21.63 -2.00 -2.27
N GLU A 163 -22.61 -1.28 -1.73
CA GLU A 163 -23.74 -1.89 -1.03
C GLU A 163 -24.48 -2.90 -1.92
N ASP A 164 -24.73 -2.54 -3.19
CA ASP A 164 -25.35 -3.40 -4.20
C ASP A 164 -24.54 -4.69 -4.48
N GLU A 165 -23.21 -4.61 -4.34
CA GLU A 165 -22.31 -5.77 -4.42
C GLU A 165 -22.32 -6.62 -3.14
N GLY A 166 -22.94 -6.15 -2.06
CA GLY A 166 -23.09 -6.86 -0.78
C GLY A 166 -22.19 -6.33 0.34
N TRP A 167 -21.57 -5.16 0.18
CA TRP A 167 -20.74 -4.57 1.21
C TRP A 167 -21.59 -3.98 2.33
N GLN A 168 -21.16 -4.16 3.58
CA GLN A 168 -21.76 -3.47 4.71
C GLN A 168 -20.92 -2.23 5.04
N ILE A 169 -21.56 -1.07 5.08
CA ILE A 169 -20.87 0.22 5.26
C ILE A 169 -21.46 0.94 6.46
N ILE A 170 -20.60 1.30 7.42
CA ILE A 170 -20.92 2.23 8.51
C ILE A 170 -20.20 3.54 8.24
N TYR A 171 -20.96 4.61 8.04
CA TYR A 171 -20.41 5.95 7.82
C TYR A 171 -20.68 6.82 9.04
N LEU A 172 -19.61 7.33 9.64
CA LEU A 172 -19.64 8.21 10.80
C LEU A 172 -19.34 9.64 10.35
N THR A 173 -20.18 10.59 10.74
CA THR A 173 -19.88 12.00 10.44
C THR A 173 -20.43 12.99 11.45
N PHE A 174 -19.76 14.13 11.55
CA PHE A 174 -20.27 15.34 12.21
C PHE A 174 -20.85 16.36 11.22
N ARG A 175 -20.81 16.10 9.92
CA ARG A 175 -21.26 17.03 8.88
C ARG A 175 -22.77 16.93 8.64
N GLU A 176 -23.50 17.95 9.07
CA GLU A 176 -24.96 18.04 8.90
C GLU A 176 -25.41 18.02 7.44
N ASP A 177 -24.62 18.57 6.52
CA ASP A 177 -24.95 18.54 5.10
C ASP A 177 -24.80 17.15 4.48
N VAL A 178 -23.81 16.37 4.95
CA VAL A 178 -23.66 14.95 4.57
C VAL A 178 -24.78 14.11 5.19
N ARG A 179 -25.11 14.34 6.46
CA ARG A 179 -26.24 13.70 7.17
C ARG A 179 -27.52 13.78 6.33
N LYS A 180 -27.87 14.98 5.86
CA LYS A 180 -29.08 15.21 5.03
C LYS A 180 -29.07 14.44 3.72
N ILE A 181 -27.92 14.32 3.06
CA ILE A 181 -27.81 13.54 1.82
C ILE A 181 -28.02 12.05 2.13
N LEU A 182 -27.47 11.56 3.23
CA LEU A 182 -27.59 10.17 3.65
C LEU A 182 -29.01 9.83 4.15
N GLU A 183 -29.70 10.73 4.85
CA GLU A 183 -31.09 10.54 5.31
C GLU A 183 -32.08 10.27 4.15
N GLU A 184 -31.77 10.76 2.96
CA GLU A 184 -32.58 10.51 1.75
C GLU A 184 -32.35 9.11 1.15
N ARG A 185 -31.29 8.41 1.57
CA ARG A 185 -30.74 7.21 0.91
C ARG A 185 -30.63 6.00 1.85
N THR A 186 -30.40 6.21 3.14
CA THR A 186 -30.17 5.16 4.13
C THR A 186 -30.65 5.55 5.53
N GLU A 187 -30.59 4.62 6.47
CA GLU A 187 -30.90 4.85 7.88
C GLU A 187 -29.77 5.67 8.54
N VAL A 188 -30.15 6.69 9.31
CA VAL A 188 -29.23 7.59 10.00
C VAL A 188 -29.62 7.66 11.46
N GLU A 189 -28.66 7.40 12.35
CA GLU A 189 -28.84 7.51 13.80
C GLU A 189 -27.92 8.57 14.38
N ASP A 190 -28.44 9.35 15.32
CA ASP A 190 -27.65 10.27 16.12
C ASP A 190 -26.96 9.50 17.26
N LEU A 191 -25.64 9.61 17.36
CA LEU A 191 -24.86 8.93 18.40
C LEU A 191 -24.90 9.66 19.76
N GLU A 192 -25.60 10.80 19.85
CA GLU A 192 -25.78 11.52 21.12
C GLU A 192 -26.66 10.70 22.08
N GLY A 193 -26.05 10.15 23.14
CA GLY A 193 -26.76 9.42 24.19
C GLY A 193 -26.57 7.90 24.19
N LEU A 194 -25.67 7.36 23.38
CA LEU A 194 -25.23 5.97 23.53
C LEU A 194 -24.38 5.83 24.80
N GLU A 195 -24.96 5.26 25.85
CA GLU A 195 -24.21 4.78 27.01
C GLU A 195 -23.47 3.49 26.61
N PHE A 196 -22.14 3.53 26.58
CA PHE A 196 -21.27 2.36 26.42
C PHE A 196 -20.97 1.71 27.78
#